data_AF-A0A9X5X7Y0-F1
#
_entry.id   AF-A0A9X5X7Y0-F1
#
_cell.length_a   1.000
_cell.length_b   1.000
_cell.length_c   1.000
_cell.angle_alpha   90.00
_cell.angle_beta   90.00
_cell.angle_gamma   90.00
#
_symmetry.space_group_name_H-M   'P 1'
#
loop_
_entity.id
_entity.type
_entity.pdbx_description
1 polymer ?
#
loop_
_entity_poly.entity_id
_entity_poly.type
_entity_poly.pdbx_seq_one_letter_code
_entity_poly.pdbx_strand_id
1 'polypeptide(L)'
;VMGDASACRTLKAPGYLDERAAGFDAEVARALGTADLAALKALDAELAYELKVSGRAPWQVLAGAAEGADLGGALLYEDAPYGVGYLVAAWS
;
A
#
# COMPACT_ATOMS: atom_id res chain seq x y z
N VAL A 1 0.14 10.72 4.57
CA VAL A 1 0.79 9.78 5.52
C VAL A 1 2.01 9.16 4.84
N MET A 2 2.88 8.43 5.55
CA MET A 2 4.12 7.86 5.00
C MET A 2 4.22 6.36 5.33
N GLY A 3 4.61 5.54 4.35
CA GLY A 3 4.93 4.13 4.53
C GLY A 3 5.02 3.39 3.20
N ASP A 4 5.77 2.30 3.18
CA ASP A 4 6.04 1.49 2.00
C ASP A 4 5.03 0.35 1.87
N ALA A 5 4.87 -0.16 0.65
CA ALA A 5 4.19 -1.43 0.39
C ALA A 5 5.08 -2.62 0.79
N SER A 6 4.90 -3.79 0.18
CA SER A 6 5.62 -5.00 0.60
C SER A 6 7.14 -4.86 0.42
N ALA A 7 7.90 -5.48 1.33
CA ALA A 7 9.36 -5.56 1.22
C ALA A 7 9.84 -6.92 0.67
N CYS A 8 8.97 -7.62 -0.08
CA CYS A 8 9.15 -9.01 -0.49
C CYS A 8 9.04 -9.21 -2.02
N ARG A 9 9.30 -8.19 -2.84
CA ARG A 9 9.01 -8.21 -4.29
C ARG A 9 10.05 -8.95 -5.15
N THR A 10 11.24 -9.24 -4.60
CA THR A 10 12.32 -9.90 -5.35
C THR A 10 13.14 -10.82 -4.45
N LEU A 11 13.94 -11.72 -5.04
CA LEU A 11 14.86 -12.60 -4.30
C LEU A 11 15.91 -11.83 -3.47
N LYS A 12 16.21 -10.57 -3.86
CA LYS A 12 17.16 -9.70 -3.17
C LYS A 12 16.49 -8.70 -2.23
N ALA A 13 15.16 -8.76 -2.10
CA ALA A 13 14.41 -7.85 -1.25
C ALA A 13 14.75 -8.09 0.24
N PRO A 14 14.60 -7.08 1.12
CA PRO A 14 14.85 -7.23 2.56
C PRO A 14 14.01 -8.32 3.23
N GLY A 15 12.83 -8.62 2.67
CA GLY A 15 11.94 -9.70 3.09
C GLY A 15 12.13 -11.04 2.38
N TYR A 16 13.04 -11.12 1.39
CA TYR A 16 13.09 -12.19 0.39
C TYR A 16 11.81 -12.27 -0.46
N LEU A 17 11.85 -13.02 -1.57
CA LEU A 17 10.69 -13.12 -2.46
C LEU A 17 9.53 -13.84 -1.76
N ASP A 18 8.37 -13.21 -1.76
CA ASP A 18 7.07 -13.83 -1.51
C ASP A 18 6.17 -13.54 -2.72
N GLU A 19 5.64 -14.58 -3.37
CA GLU A 19 4.84 -14.43 -4.59
C GLU A 19 3.55 -13.64 -4.37
N ARG A 20 3.05 -13.57 -3.12
CA ARG A 20 1.85 -12.81 -2.74
C ARG A 20 2.10 -11.30 -2.75
N ALA A 21 3.36 -10.87 -2.65
CA ALA A 21 3.77 -9.47 -2.58
C ALA A 21 3.28 -8.65 -3.78
N ALA A 22 3.34 -9.22 -4.99
CA ALA A 22 2.95 -8.54 -6.22
C ALA A 22 1.47 -8.15 -6.22
N GLY A 23 0.60 -9.09 -5.86
CA GLY A 23 -0.84 -8.88 -5.84
C GLY A 23 -1.26 -7.95 -4.72
N PHE A 24 -0.62 -8.07 -3.55
CA PHE A 24 -0.89 -7.17 -2.43
C PHE A 24 -0.55 -5.71 -2.77
N ASP A 25 0.63 -5.46 -3.32
CA ASP A 25 1.06 -4.10 -3.68
C ASP A 25 0.17 -3.48 -4.77
N ALA A 26 -0.23 -4.26 -5.78
CA ALA A 26 -1.12 -3.78 -6.83
C ALA A 26 -2.50 -3.36 -6.28
N GLU A 27 -3.05 -4.10 -5.31
CA GLU A 27 -4.31 -3.73 -4.66
C GLU A 27 -4.16 -2.47 -3.80
N VAL A 28 -3.04 -2.33 -3.08
CA VAL A 28 -2.73 -1.10 -2.34
C VAL A 28 -2.60 0.09 -3.29
N ALA A 29 -1.87 -0.07 -4.40
CA ALA A 29 -1.68 0.99 -5.40
C ALA A 29 -3.01 1.44 -6.00
N ARG A 30 -3.90 0.49 -6.34
CA ARG A 30 -5.27 0.76 -6.79
C ARG A 30 -6.05 1.53 -5.73
N ALA A 31 -6.09 1.02 -4.49
CA ALA A 31 -6.88 1.61 -3.43
C ALA A 31 -6.43 3.03 -3.06
N LEU A 32 -5.10 3.26 -2.96
CA LEU A 32 -4.54 4.59 -2.78
C LEU A 32 -4.79 5.50 -3.98
N GLY A 33 -4.68 4.94 -5.20
CA GLY A 33 -4.87 5.67 -6.45
C GLY A 33 -6.30 6.11 -6.71
N THR A 34 -7.29 5.48 -6.09
CA THR A 34 -8.71 5.83 -6.24
C THR A 34 -9.36 6.34 -4.95
N ALA A 35 -8.58 6.59 -3.90
CA ALA A 35 -9.07 6.93 -2.57
C ALA A 35 -10.14 5.95 -2.03
N ASP A 36 -9.97 4.65 -2.30
CA ASP A 36 -10.90 3.60 -1.90
C ASP A 36 -10.74 3.27 -0.41
N LEU A 37 -11.49 3.99 0.43
CA LEU A 37 -11.42 3.85 1.89
C LEU A 37 -11.81 2.45 2.36
N ALA A 38 -12.74 1.79 1.65
CA ALA A 38 -13.22 0.46 2.01
C ALA A 38 -12.13 -0.59 1.77
N ALA A 39 -11.48 -0.55 0.60
CA ALA A 39 -10.36 -1.44 0.30
C ALA A 39 -9.18 -1.23 1.24
N LEU A 40 -8.83 0.03 1.56
CA LEU A 40 -7.75 0.31 2.51
C LEU A 40 -8.05 -0.27 3.89
N LYS A 41 -9.29 -0.17 4.37
CA LYS A 41 -9.72 -0.76 5.65
C LYS A 41 -9.74 -2.29 5.64
N ALA A 42 -9.98 -2.88 4.49
CA ALA A 42 -10.02 -4.32 4.30
C ALA A 42 -8.64 -4.97 4.12
N LEU A 43 -7.55 -4.19 4.06
CA LEU A 43 -6.18 -4.72 3.98
C LEU A 43 -5.89 -5.67 5.14
N ASP A 44 -5.62 -6.92 4.78
CA ASP A 44 -5.29 -8.00 5.70
C ASP A 44 -4.05 -7.64 6.53
N ALA A 45 -4.23 -7.59 7.86
CA ALA A 45 -3.18 -7.18 8.78
C ALA A 45 -2.09 -8.25 8.95
N GLU A 46 -2.45 -9.52 8.89
CA GLU A 46 -1.52 -10.65 9.03
C GLU A 46 -0.67 -10.79 7.77
N LEU A 47 -1.30 -10.76 6.60
CA LEU A 47 -0.57 -10.77 5.33
C LEU A 47 0.33 -9.53 5.18
N ALA A 48 -0.15 -8.34 5.56
CA ALA A 48 0.68 -7.13 5.57
C ALA A 48 1.90 -7.28 6.49
N TYR A 49 1.74 -7.94 7.65
CA TYR A 49 2.84 -8.21 8.57
C TYR A 49 3.86 -9.18 7.96
N GLU A 50 3.40 -10.31 7.39
CA GLU A 50 4.24 -11.29 6.72
C GLU A 50 5.03 -10.68 5.55
N LEU A 51 4.39 -9.81 4.77
CA LEU A 51 4.99 -9.10 3.65
C LEU A 51 5.79 -7.84 4.05
N LYS A 52 5.90 -7.56 5.35
CA LYS A 52 6.62 -6.42 5.93
C LYS A 52 6.15 -5.05 5.40
N VAL A 53 4.85 -4.90 5.16
CA VAL A 53 4.22 -3.67 4.66
C VAL A 53 4.14 -2.63 5.77
N SER A 54 5.05 -1.66 5.75
CA SER A 54 5.10 -0.60 6.77
C SER A 54 3.94 0.41 6.65
N GLY A 55 3.38 0.55 5.45
CA GLY A 55 2.30 1.48 5.14
C GLY A 55 0.92 1.10 5.68
N ARG A 56 0.67 -0.17 6.03
CA ARG A 56 -0.68 -0.65 6.37
C ARG A 56 -1.32 0.17 7.49
N ALA A 57 -0.61 0.39 8.59
CA ALA A 57 -1.12 1.14 9.74
C ALA A 57 -1.38 2.63 9.41
N PRO A 58 -0.43 3.40 8.85
CA PRO A 58 -0.70 4.79 8.48
C PRO A 58 -1.81 4.95 7.43
N TRP A 59 -2.02 3.98 6.54
CA TRP A 59 -3.14 4.04 5.59
C TRP A 59 -4.51 3.84 6.27
N GLN A 60 -4.60 3.12 7.39
CA GLN A 60 -5.83 3.09 8.20
C GLN A 60 -6.17 4.47 8.77
N VAL A 61 -5.15 5.19 9.23
CA VAL A 61 -5.31 6.55 9.75
C VAL A 61 -5.73 7.51 8.64
N LEU A 62 -5.10 7.42 7.46
CA LEU A 62 -5.51 8.18 6.29
C LEU A 62 -6.97 7.89 5.93
N ALA A 63 -7.36 6.61 5.87
CA ALA A 63 -8.72 6.22 5.52
C ALA A 63 -9.76 6.75 6.51
N GLY A 64 -9.47 6.73 7.81
CA GLY A 64 -10.32 7.34 8.84
C GLY A 64 -10.39 8.86 8.73
N ALA A 65 -9.28 9.53 8.42
CA ALA A 65 -9.24 10.99 8.27
C ALA A 65 -10.00 11.49 7.02
N ALA A 66 -10.13 10.67 5.99
CA ALA A 66 -10.84 11.00 4.76
C ALA A 66 -12.33 10.63 4.76
N GLU A 67 -12.84 10.02 5.84
CA GLU A 67 -14.26 9.68 5.94
C GLU A 67 -15.14 10.93 5.79
N GLY A 68 -16.08 10.89 4.83
CA GLY A 68 -17.02 11.98 4.57
C GLY A 68 -16.40 13.22 3.92
N ALA A 69 -15.11 13.19 3.56
CA ALA A 69 -14.43 14.32 2.92
C ALA A 69 -14.57 14.36 1.38
N ASP A 70 -15.12 13.30 0.77
CA ASP A 70 -15.35 13.17 -0.69
C ASP A 70 -14.11 13.45 -1.55
N LEU A 71 -12.94 12.98 -1.08
CA LEU A 71 -11.67 13.17 -1.77
C LEU A 71 -11.51 12.19 -2.94
N GLY A 72 -10.99 12.68 -4.06
CA GLY A 72 -10.49 11.85 -5.14
C GLY A 72 -9.04 11.41 -4.89
N GLY A 73 -8.64 10.28 -5.47
CA GLY A 73 -7.26 9.81 -5.46
C GLY A 73 -6.61 9.92 -6.83
N ALA A 74 -5.28 10.07 -6.86
CA ALA A 74 -4.46 9.90 -8.04
C ALA A 74 -3.14 9.23 -7.67
N LEU A 75 -2.85 8.08 -8.27
CA LEU A 75 -1.54 7.43 -8.16
C LEU A 75 -0.53 8.19 -9.03
N LEU A 76 0.54 8.69 -8.41
CA LEU A 76 1.59 9.47 -9.04
C LEU A 76 2.84 8.64 -9.33
N TYR A 77 3.06 7.56 -8.56
CA TYR A 77 4.20 6.68 -8.71
C TYR A 77 3.93 5.30 -8.12
N GLU A 78 4.44 4.27 -8.79
CA GLU A 78 4.52 2.89 -8.32
C GLU A 78 5.76 2.22 -8.94
N ASP A 79 6.66 1.69 -8.12
CA ASP A 79 7.75 0.81 -8.55
C ASP A 79 8.35 0.04 -7.36
N ALA A 80 9.16 -0.99 -7.63
CA ALA A 80 9.87 -1.75 -6.60
C ALA A 80 11.36 -2.02 -6.94
N PRO A 81 12.18 -0.99 -7.24
CA PRO A 81 13.55 -1.15 -7.73
C PRO A 81 14.49 -1.89 -6.76
N TYR A 82 14.18 -1.85 -5.46
CA TYR A 82 14.97 -2.52 -4.40
C TYR A 82 14.24 -3.72 -3.80
N GLY A 83 13.19 -4.22 -4.47
CA GLY A 83 12.34 -5.27 -3.92
C GLY A 83 11.37 -4.81 -2.83
N VAL A 84 11.28 -3.49 -2.60
CA VAL A 84 10.30 -2.84 -1.73
C VAL A 84 9.35 -2.02 -2.61
N GLY A 85 8.05 -2.18 -2.45
CA GLY A 85 7.06 -1.40 -3.20
C GLY A 85 6.98 0.04 -2.69
N TYR A 86 7.32 0.99 -3.55
CA TYR A 86 7.21 2.42 -3.30
C TYR A 86 6.02 2.99 -4.05
N LEU A 87 5.14 3.67 -3.32
CA LEU A 87 3.90 4.24 -3.84
C LEU A 87 3.80 5.71 -3.48
N VAL A 88 3.36 6.55 -4.42
CA VAL A 88 3.01 7.95 -4.17
C VAL A 88 1.61 8.18 -4.71
N ALA A 89 0.70 8.66 -3.88
CA ALA A 89 -0.64 9.07 -4.29
C ALA A 89 -0.97 10.46 -3.72
N ALA A 90 -1.73 11.24 -4.49
CA ALA A 90 -2.28 12.53 -4.06
C ALA A 90 -3.79 12.41 -3.89
N TRP A 91 -4.30 12.94 -2.78
CA TRP A 91 -5.74 12.99 -2.48
C TRP A 91 -6.18 14.44 -2.38
N SER A 92 -7.29 14.80 -3.03
CA SER A 92 -7.80 16.17 -3.13
C SER A 92 -9.30 16.23 -3.34
#